data_AF-A0A1G7N290-F1
#
_entry.id   AF-A0A1G7N290-F1
#
_cell.length_a   1.000
_cell.length_b   1.000
_cell.length_c   1.000
_cell.angle_alpha   90.00
_cell.angle_beta   90.00
_cell.angle_gamma   90.00
#
_symmetry.space_group_name_H-M   'P 1'
#
loop_
_entity.id
_entity.type
_entity.pdbx_description
1 polymer ?
#
loop_
_entity_poly.entity_id
_entity_poly.type
_entity_poly.pdbx_seq_one_letter_code
_entity_poly.pdbx_strand_id
1 'polypeptide(L)'
;MIRPTVIALILGAFTLIGCKEDTHVSNKGPIPMSATECALELLTPLIGKDKSALDAFDLPEGTRIIPPGRMVTKDFRPERTNIDLDATGQIIRIWCG
;
A
#
# COMPACT_ATOMS: atom_id res chain seq x y z
N MET A 1 -33.36 -56.62 -20.37
CA MET A 1 -32.32 -56.43 -21.40
C MET A 1 -32.51 -55.05 -22.05
N ILE A 2 -31.51 -54.16 -21.88
CA ILE A 2 -31.05 -53.08 -22.79
C ILE A 2 -32.04 -51.93 -23.13
N ARG A 3 -31.77 -50.62 -22.95
CA ARG A 3 -30.81 -49.76 -22.20
C ARG A 3 -31.37 -48.31 -22.29
N PRO A 4 -31.11 -47.44 -21.31
CA PRO A 4 -31.59 -46.05 -21.27
C PRO A 4 -30.66 -45.12 -22.06
N THR A 5 -31.21 -44.29 -22.94
CA THR A 5 -30.43 -43.34 -23.76
C THR A 5 -30.61 -41.90 -23.25
N VAL A 6 -29.63 -41.49 -22.44
CA VAL A 6 -28.95 -40.18 -22.51
C VAL A 6 -29.84 -38.94 -22.62
N ILE A 7 -30.40 -38.49 -21.50
CA ILE A 7 -30.65 -37.06 -21.31
C ILE A 7 -29.38 -36.50 -20.68
N ALA A 8 -28.55 -35.91 -21.54
CA ALA A 8 -27.28 -35.30 -21.19
C ALA A 8 -27.51 -34.21 -20.14
N LEU A 9 -27.08 -34.53 -18.93
CA LEU A 9 -27.02 -33.66 -17.77
C LEU A 9 -25.96 -32.59 -18.08
N ILE A 10 -26.39 -31.42 -18.52
CA ILE A 10 -25.53 -30.23 -18.70
C ILE A 10 -25.11 -29.78 -17.30
N LEU A 11 -24.03 -30.37 -16.82
CA LEU A 11 -23.38 -30.03 -15.57
C LEU A 11 -22.64 -28.71 -15.80
N GLY A 12 -23.19 -27.63 -15.25
CA GLY A 12 -22.66 -26.28 -15.35
C GLY A 12 -21.20 -26.22 -14.91
N ALA A 13 -20.35 -25.71 -15.78
CA ALA A 13 -18.97 -25.37 -15.48
C ALA A 13 -18.92 -24.20 -14.49
N PHE A 14 -18.87 -24.51 -13.19
CA PHE A 14 -18.40 -23.57 -12.19
C PHE A 14 -16.88 -23.48 -12.28
N THR A 15 -16.37 -22.59 -13.13
CA THR A 15 -14.99 -22.13 -13.03
C THR A 15 -14.91 -21.20 -11.82
N LEU A 16 -14.56 -21.74 -10.65
CA LEU A 16 -14.21 -20.89 -9.52
C LEU A 16 -12.94 -20.11 -9.87
N ILE A 17 -13.12 -18.79 -9.92
CA ILE A 17 -12.07 -17.80 -10.04
C ILE A 17 -11.26 -17.81 -8.73
N GLY A 18 -10.03 -18.29 -8.81
CA GLY A 18 -9.09 -18.22 -7.68
C GLY A 18 -8.43 -16.85 -7.68
N CYS A 19 -8.83 -15.96 -6.77
CA CYS A 19 -7.98 -14.84 -6.40
C CYS A 19 -6.83 -15.40 -5.56
N LYS A 20 -5.61 -15.39 -6.10
CA LYS A 20 -4.40 -15.61 -5.30
C LYS A 20 -4.08 -14.30 -4.61
N GLU A 21 -4.34 -14.20 -3.30
CA GLU A 21 -3.64 -13.21 -2.49
C GLU A 21 -2.20 -13.68 -2.36
N ASP A 22 -1.31 -13.09 -3.16
CA ASP A 22 0.12 -13.10 -2.90
C ASP A 22 0.36 -12.28 -1.62
N THR A 23 0.13 -12.93 -0.48
CA THR A 23 0.63 -12.48 0.81
C THR A 23 2.15 -12.63 0.76
N HIS A 24 2.83 -11.63 0.19
CA HIS A 24 4.26 -11.46 0.37
C HIS A 24 4.48 -11.02 1.82
N VAL A 25 4.37 -11.98 2.74
CA VAL A 25 4.88 -11.83 4.11
C VAL A 25 6.39 -11.82 3.97
N SER A 26 6.94 -10.64 3.70
CA SER A 26 8.36 -10.38 3.92
C SER A 26 8.57 -10.37 5.43
N ASN A 27 8.74 -11.56 6.00
CA ASN A 27 9.31 -11.71 7.31
C ASN A 27 10.81 -11.38 7.19
N LYS A 28 11.11 -10.09 7.11
CA LYS A 28 12.40 -9.59 7.57
C LYS A 28 12.13 -8.97 8.93
N GLY A 29 12.91 -9.39 9.94
CA GLY A 29 13.11 -8.61 11.15
C GLY A 29 13.54 -7.17 10.82
N PRO A 30 13.75 -6.29 11.81
CA PRO A 30 13.91 -4.86 11.59
C PRO A 30 14.90 -4.57 10.44
N ILE A 31 14.37 -4.26 9.26
CA ILE A 31 15.20 -3.91 8.12
C ILE A 31 15.64 -2.49 8.42
N PRO A 32 16.95 -2.19 8.49
CA PRO A 32 17.35 -0.80 8.38
C PRO A 32 16.78 -0.31 7.04
N MET A 33 15.79 0.59 7.09
CA MET A 33 15.21 1.15 5.86
C MET A 33 16.38 1.75 5.10
N SER A 34 16.71 1.15 3.96
CA SER A 34 17.68 1.75 3.07
C SER A 34 17.16 3.14 2.74
N ALA A 35 17.95 4.18 2.97
CA ALA A 35 17.64 5.58 2.65
C ALA A 35 17.37 5.82 1.13
N THR A 36 17.32 4.74 0.35
CA THR A 36 17.16 4.71 -1.10
C THR A 36 15.76 4.28 -1.53
N GLU A 37 14.87 3.89 -0.61
CA GLU A 37 13.52 3.40 -0.94
C GLU A 37 12.42 4.24 -0.27
N CYS A 38 11.30 4.38 -0.98
CA CYS A 38 10.10 5.05 -0.46
C CYS A 38 9.46 4.24 0.68
N ALA A 39 9.07 4.93 1.76
CA ALA A 39 8.55 4.33 3.00
C ALA A 39 7.01 4.15 3.02
N LEU A 40 6.37 4.02 1.86
CA LEU A 40 4.90 4.02 1.76
C LEU A 40 4.25 2.95 2.64
N GLU A 41 4.67 1.69 2.50
CA GLU A 41 4.08 0.57 3.23
C GLU A 41 4.25 0.72 4.76
N LEU A 42 5.40 1.20 5.20
CA LEU A 42 5.69 1.35 6.63
C LEU A 42 4.86 2.45 7.27
N LEU A 43 4.69 3.58 6.59
CA LEU A 43 4.08 4.77 7.17
C LEU A 43 2.57 4.85 6.93
N THR A 44 2.01 4.13 5.94
CA THR A 44 0.56 4.09 5.65
C THR A 44 -0.32 3.84 6.89
N PRO A 45 0.05 2.98 7.86
CA PRO A 45 -0.70 2.80 9.10
C PRO A 45 -0.82 4.05 9.99
N LEU A 46 -0.03 5.09 9.73
CA LEU A 46 -0.07 6.37 10.45
C LEU A 46 -1.10 7.35 9.88
N ILE A 47 -1.78 7.04 8.77
CA ILE A 47 -2.88 7.88 8.27
C ILE A 47 -3.97 7.98 9.36
N GLY A 48 -4.40 9.21 9.64
CA GLY A 48 -5.31 9.55 10.73
C GLY A 48 -4.62 9.82 12.07
N LYS A 49 -3.29 9.66 12.17
CA LYS A 49 -2.51 10.03 13.37
C LYS A 49 -1.96 11.45 13.25
N ASP A 50 -1.65 12.03 14.39
CA ASP A 50 -0.91 13.30 14.45
C ASP A 50 0.51 13.13 13.90
N LYS A 51 1.08 14.20 13.30
CA LYS A 51 2.44 14.19 12.76
C LYS A 51 3.51 13.72 13.76
N SER A 52 3.30 13.90 15.07
CA SER A 52 4.22 13.42 16.12
C SER A 52 4.37 11.89 16.13
N ALA A 53 3.45 11.14 15.54
CA ALA A 53 3.61 9.70 15.38
C ALA A 53 4.83 9.34 14.50
N LEU A 54 5.31 10.27 13.67
CA LEU A 54 6.52 10.10 12.87
C LEU A 54 7.80 10.11 13.71
N ASP A 55 7.78 10.70 14.91
CA ASP A 55 8.95 10.83 15.78
C ASP A 55 9.45 9.45 16.27
N ALA A 56 8.62 8.42 16.17
CA ALA A 56 8.98 7.02 16.45
C ALA A 56 9.73 6.32 15.31
N PHE A 57 9.92 6.98 14.17
CA PHE A 57 10.51 6.40 12.96
C PHE A 57 11.76 7.18 12.53
N ASP A 58 12.75 6.44 12.05
CA ASP A 58 13.86 7.05 11.30
C ASP A 58 13.40 7.21 9.84
N LEU A 59 13.12 8.45 9.44
CA LEU A 59 12.55 8.73 8.12
C LEU A 59 13.63 8.67 7.05
N PRO A 60 13.36 8.06 5.88
CA PRO A 60 14.31 8.06 4.77
C PRO A 60 14.73 9.48 4.37
N GLU A 61 15.97 9.58 3.90
CA GLU A 61 16.47 10.83 3.32
C GLU A 61 15.55 11.30 2.19
N GLY A 62 15.29 12.61 2.13
CA GLY A 62 14.41 13.20 1.13
C GLY A 62 12.91 13.10 1.44
N THR A 63 12.51 12.48 2.55
CA THR A 63 11.11 12.51 3.02
C THR A 63 10.61 13.96 3.11
N ARG A 64 9.45 14.23 2.51
CA ARG A 64 8.85 15.57 2.42
C ARG A 64 7.50 15.62 3.12
N ILE A 65 7.43 16.42 4.18
CA ILE A 65 6.17 16.75 4.86
C ILE A 65 5.52 17.96 4.15
N ILE A 66 4.24 17.84 3.81
CA ILE A 66 3.47 18.80 3.02
C ILE A 66 2.23 19.26 3.82
N PRO A 67 2.34 20.35 4.59
CA PRO A 67 1.18 21.03 5.19
C PRO A 67 0.20 21.59 4.14
N PRO A 68 -1.04 21.94 4.55
CA PRO A 68 -2.00 22.58 3.65
C PRO A 68 -1.46 23.87 3.02
N GLY A 69 -1.75 24.07 1.75
CA GLY A 69 -1.35 25.28 1.01
C GLY A 69 0.14 25.33 0.62
N ARG A 70 0.96 24.34 1.02
CA ARG A 70 2.35 24.26 0.56
C ARG A 70 2.40 23.96 -0.93
N MET A 71 2.97 24.91 -1.67
CA MET A 71 3.29 24.71 -3.07
C MET A 71 4.47 23.75 -3.19
N VAL A 72 4.33 22.76 -4.06
CA VAL A 72 5.37 21.78 -4.40
C VAL A 72 5.49 21.65 -5.91
N THR A 73 6.72 21.49 -6.39
CA THR A 73 6.99 21.14 -7.78
C THR A 73 6.57 19.70 -8.07
N LYS A 74 6.25 19.41 -9.33
CA LYS A 74 5.81 18.09 -9.82
C LYS A 74 6.96 17.29 -10.46
N ASP A 75 8.16 17.42 -9.89
CA ASP A 75 9.31 16.58 -10.22
C ASP A 75 9.11 15.19 -9.62
N PHE A 76 9.05 14.13 -10.44
CA PHE A 76 8.85 12.78 -9.92
C PHE A 76 10.17 12.19 -9.41
N ARG A 77 10.17 11.74 -8.15
CA ARG A 77 11.29 11.06 -7.49
C ARG A 77 10.81 9.77 -6.81
N PRO A 78 11.03 8.59 -7.40
CA PRO A 78 10.44 7.33 -6.91
C PRO A 78 10.87 6.97 -5.48
N GLU A 79 12.06 7.39 -5.06
CA GLU A 79 12.60 7.18 -3.72
C GLU A 79 12.01 8.14 -2.68
N ARG A 80 11.38 9.24 -3.11
CA ARG A 80 10.89 10.29 -2.21
C ARG A 80 9.55 9.90 -1.60
N THR A 81 9.50 9.88 -0.28
CA THR A 81 8.26 9.75 0.48
C THR A 81 7.65 11.13 0.71
N ASN A 82 6.39 11.33 0.34
CA ASN A 82 5.62 12.53 0.65
C ASN A 82 4.55 12.20 1.69
N ILE A 83 4.40 13.09 2.67
CA ILE A 83 3.42 12.97 3.75
C ILE A 83 2.58 14.25 3.75
N ASP A 84 1.32 14.14 3.32
CA ASP A 84 0.41 15.28 3.33
C ASP A 84 -0.27 15.38 4.70
N LEU A 85 -0.31 16.60 5.22
CA LEU A 85 -1.00 16.92 6.46
C LEU A 85 -2.25 17.75 6.19
N ASP A 86 -3.26 17.60 7.05
CA ASP A 86 -4.37 18.55 7.12
C ASP A 86 -4.04 19.79 7.98
N ALA A 87 -5.03 20.67 8.15
CA ALA A 87 -4.89 21.92 8.92
C ALA A 87 -4.71 21.70 10.42
N THR A 88 -5.04 20.51 10.93
CA THR A 88 -4.85 20.12 12.34
C THR A 88 -3.50 19.43 12.58
N GLY A 89 -2.75 19.14 11.53
CA GLY A 89 -1.48 18.41 11.61
C GLY A 89 -1.63 16.89 11.53
N GLN A 90 -2.83 16.39 11.18
CA GLN A 90 -3.08 14.98 10.99
C GLN A 90 -2.55 14.51 9.64
N ILE A 91 -1.95 13.32 9.61
CA ILE A 91 -1.49 12.66 8.39
C ILE A 91 -2.72 12.19 7.61
N ILE A 92 -2.91 12.73 6.40
CA ILE A 92 -4.08 12.40 5.56
C ILE A 92 -3.72 11.58 4.31
N ARG A 93 -2.44 11.58 3.92
CA ARG A 93 -1.97 10.82 2.75
C ARG A 93 -0.48 10.59 2.82
N ILE A 94 -0.05 9.42 2.35
CA ILE A 94 1.35 9.09 2.12
C ILE A 94 1.49 8.60 0.68
N TRP A 95 2.52 9.04 -0.04
CA TRP A 95 2.72 8.67 -1.44
C TRP A 95 4.18 8.84 -1.89
N CYS A 96 4.59 8.02 -2.86
CA CYS A 96 5.93 8.09 -3.47
C CYS A 96 5.93 8.99 -4.69
N GLY A 97 6.96 9.84 -4.83
CA GLY A 97 7.15 10.65 -6.04
C GLY A 97 7.72 12.03 -5.80
#